data_AF-A0A528BDT7-F1
#
_entry.id   AF-A0A528BDT7-F1
#
_cell.length_a   1.000
_cell.length_b   1.000
_cell.length_c   1.000
_cell.angle_alpha   90.00
_cell.angle_beta   90.00
_cell.angle_gamma   90.00
#
_symmetry.space_group_name_H-M   'P 1'
#
loop_
_entity.id
_entity.type
_entity.pdbx_description
1 polymer ?
#
loop_
_entity_poly.entity_id
_entity_poly.type
_entity_poly.pdbx_seq_one_letter_code
_entity_poly.pdbx_strand_id
1 'polypeptide(L)' 'INNVTSDGFAGSITAALFLKRFVEKTAAWAHFDIFAWNPFDRPYGLTGGEAQGIRALERVISKRYA' A
#
# COMPACT_ATOMS: atom_id res chain seq x y z
N ILE A 1 13.35 -12.17 14.36
CA ILE A 1 12.64 -11.17 13.51
C ILE A 1 11.95 -10.20 14.46
N ASN A 2 12.19 -8.90 14.32
CA ASN A 2 11.50 -7.87 15.11
C ASN A 2 10.51 -7.12 14.21
N ASN A 3 9.38 -6.72 14.78
CA ASN A 3 8.27 -6.05 14.08
C ASN A 3 8.38 -4.51 14.10
N VAL A 4 9.40 -3.94 14.73
CA VAL A 4 9.61 -2.50 14.88
C VAL A 4 11.11 -2.18 15.02
N THR A 5 11.52 -0.98 14.62
CA THR A 5 12.87 -0.42 14.83
C THR A 5 13.06 0.08 16.25
N SER A 6 14.30 0.22 16.71
CA SER A 6 14.62 0.79 18.02
C SER A 6 14.46 2.31 18.07
N ASP A 7 14.41 2.98 16.92
CA ASP A 7 14.16 4.41 16.77
C ASP A 7 12.85 4.68 15.99
N GLY A 8 12.44 5.95 15.93
CA GLY A 8 11.20 6.39 15.29
C GLY A 8 11.30 6.67 13.79
N PHE A 9 12.40 6.32 13.11
CA PHE A 9 12.61 6.61 11.71
C PHE A 9 12.28 5.41 10.80
N ALA A 10 12.00 5.69 9.53
CA ALA A 10 11.81 4.69 8.47
C ALA A 10 10.70 3.63 8.72
N GLY A 11 9.63 3.97 9.46
CA GLY A 11 8.55 3.06 9.83
C GLY A 11 7.95 2.27 8.65
N SER A 12 7.49 2.95 7.60
CA SER A 12 6.89 2.31 6.41
C SER A 12 7.87 1.38 5.68
N ILE A 13 9.16 1.76 5.59
CA ILE A 13 10.20 0.93 4.96
C ILE A 13 10.43 -0.33 5.78
N THR A 14 10.55 -0.20 7.10
CA THR A 14 10.73 -1.32 8.02
C THR A 14 9.56 -2.30 7.95
N ALA A 15 8.33 -1.79 7.94
CA ALA A 15 7.13 -2.61 7.80
C ALA A 15 7.11 -3.37 6.46
N ALA A 16 7.39 -2.70 5.34
CA ALA A 16 7.46 -3.34 4.03
C ALA A 16 8.54 -4.44 3.99
N LEU A 17 9.73 -4.18 4.53
CA LEU A 17 10.81 -5.17 4.61
C LEU A 17 10.47 -6.33 5.57
N PHE A 18 9.69 -6.09 6.62
CA PHE A 18 9.15 -7.14 7.48
C PHE A 18 8.22 -8.05 6.68
N LEU A 19 7.21 -7.50 6.00
CA LEU A 19 6.25 -8.26 5.21
C LEU A 19 6.93 -9.07 4.09
N LYS A 20 7.94 -8.48 3.43
CA LYS A 20 8.70 -9.14 2.36
C LYS A 20 9.29 -10.48 2.77
N ARG A 21 9.65 -10.66 4.05
CA ARG A 21 10.26 -11.91 4.55
C ARG A 21 9.31 -13.12 4.52
N PHE A 22 8.01 -12.88 4.43
CA PHE A 22 6.98 -13.93 4.41
C PHE A 22 6.41 -14.20 3.02
N VAL A 23 6.90 -13.49 2.00
CA VAL A 23 6.44 -13.65 0.62
C VAL A 23 7.25 -14.76 -0.03
N GLU A 24 6.61 -15.91 -0.21
CA GLU A 24 7.18 -17.10 -0.84
C GLU A 24 6.33 -17.54 -2.05
N LYS A 25 6.93 -18.29 -2.98
CA LYS A 25 6.24 -18.95 -4.10
C LYS A 25 5.41 -18.01 -4.99
N THR A 26 5.91 -16.81 -5.28
CA THR A 26 5.29 -15.87 -6.24
C THR A 26 6.33 -15.30 -7.20
N ALA A 27 5.92 -15.03 -8.44
CA ALA A 27 6.77 -14.39 -9.46
C ALA A 27 6.85 -12.86 -9.29
N ALA A 28 5.88 -12.25 -8.60
CA ALA A 28 5.84 -10.81 -8.37
C ALA A 28 5.11 -10.48 -7.07
N TRP A 29 5.53 -9.40 -6.41
CA TRP A 29 4.91 -8.89 -5.19
C TRP A 29 4.92 -7.36 -5.19
N ALA A 30 3.84 -6.79 -4.66
CA ALA A 30 3.68 -5.36 -4.42
C ALA A 30 3.06 -5.13 -3.04
N HIS A 31 3.51 -4.09 -2.36
CA HIS A 31 2.95 -3.64 -1.09
C HIS A 31 2.49 -2.19 -1.25
N PHE A 32 1.29 -1.91 -0.75
CA PHE A 32 0.72 -0.58 -0.73
C PHE A 32 0.47 -0.18 0.72
N ASP A 33 1.24 0.80 1.19
CA ASP A 33 0.98 1.51 2.44
C ASP A 33 0.07 2.70 2.10
N ILE A 34 -1.20 2.62 2.50
CA ILE A 34 -2.26 3.51 2.04
C ILE A 34 -2.92 4.17 3.26
N PHE A 35 -3.07 5.49 3.22
CA PHE A 35 -3.74 6.24 4.28
C PHE A 35 -5.26 5.97 4.32
N ALA A 36 -5.87 5.73 3.15
CA ALA A 36 -7.26 5.32 2.97
C ALA A 36 -8.30 6.33 3.51
N TRP A 37 -7.91 7.60 3.61
CA TRP A 37 -8.74 8.66 4.17
C TRP A 37 -8.52 10.00 3.46
N ASN A 38 -9.60 10.74 3.25
CA ASN A 38 -9.62 12.13 2.84
C ASN A 38 -9.78 13.03 4.07
N PRO A 39 -8.80 13.86 4.42
CA PRO A 39 -8.90 14.74 5.58
C PRO A 39 -9.82 15.95 5.38
N PHE A 40 -10.13 16.28 4.12
CA PHE A 40 -10.96 17.41 3.73
C PHE A 40 -11.77 17.06 2.50
N ASP A 41 -12.87 17.79 2.29
CA ASP A 41 -13.69 17.67 1.09
C ASP A 41 -12.92 18.10 -0.16
N ARG A 42 -13.10 17.35 -1.24
CA ARG A 42 -12.52 17.59 -2.55
C ARG A 42 -13.60 17.41 -3.61
N PRO A 43 -13.45 17.97 -4.83
CA PRO A 43 -14.43 17.81 -5.90
C PRO A 43 -14.74 16.35 -6.27
N TYR A 44 -13.83 15.42 -5.97
CA TYR A 44 -13.93 14.01 -6.29
C TYR A 44 -14.17 13.10 -5.07
N GLY A 45 -14.38 13.66 -3.88
CA GLY A 45 -14.62 12.89 -2.66
C GLY A 45 -14.77 13.77 -1.41
N LEU A 46 -15.72 13.42 -0.54
CA LEU A 46 -15.90 14.08 0.75
C LEU A 46 -14.86 13.59 1.76
N THR A 47 -14.78 14.30 2.88
CA THR A 47 -14.04 13.88 4.07
C THR A 47 -14.53 12.52 4.53
N GLY A 48 -13.63 11.55 4.72
CA GLY A 48 -14.00 10.17 5.00
C GLY A 48 -13.06 9.15 4.37
N GLY A 49 -13.51 7.90 4.28
CA GLY A 49 -12.75 6.83 3.62
C GLY A 49 -12.53 7.10 2.14
N GLU A 50 -11.31 6.84 1.63
CA GLU A 50 -10.94 7.06 0.24
C GLU A 50 -10.28 5.83 -0.39
N ALA A 51 -10.66 5.52 -1.62
CA ALA A 51 -10.17 4.37 -2.37
C ALA A 51 -8.90 4.74 -3.16
N GLN A 52 -7.80 4.96 -2.45
CA GLN A 52 -6.52 5.30 -3.06
C GLN A 52 -5.92 4.09 -3.80
N GLY A 53 -5.29 4.33 -4.96
CA GLY A 53 -4.56 3.30 -5.72
C GLY A 53 -5.39 2.35 -6.59
N ILE A 54 -6.71 2.25 -6.39
CA ILE A 54 -7.56 1.26 -7.10
C ILE A 54 -7.51 1.38 -8.62
N ARG A 55 -7.47 2.61 -9.17
CA ARG A 55 -7.43 2.84 -10.63
C ARG A 55 -6.07 2.48 -11.23
N ALA A 56 -5.00 2.62 -10.46
CA ALA A 56 -3.67 2.19 -10.89
C ALA A 56 -3.60 0.65 -10.90
N LEU A 57 -4.16 0.01 -9.88
CA LEU A 57 -4.22 -1.44 -9.79
C LEU A 57 -5.07 -2.04 -10.92
N GLU A 58 -6.28 -1.51 -11.14
CA GLU A 58 -7.16 -1.92 -12.25
C GLU A 58 -6.39 -1.85 -13.58
N ARG A 59 -5.77 -0.72 -13.89
CA ARG A 59 -5.02 -0.55 -15.14
C ARG A 59 -3.90 -1.58 -15.32
N VAL A 60 -3.17 -1.88 -14.25
CA VAL A 60 -2.07 -2.85 -14.30
C VAL A 60 -2.59 -4.27 -14.49
N ILE A 61 -3.65 -4.66 -13.77
CA ILE A 61 -4.24 -6.00 -13.86
C ILE A 61 -4.89 -6.19 -15.24
N SER A 62 -5.77 -5.28 -15.64
CA SER A 62 -6.45 -5.32 -16.93
C SER A 62 -5.44 -5.37 -18.09
N LYS A 63 -4.36 -4.59 -18.05
CA LYS A 63 -3.34 -4.63 -19.12
C LYS A 63 -2.54 -5.94 -19.14
N ARG A 64 -2.31 -6.59 -18.00
CA ARG A 64 -1.49 -7.81 -17.90
C ARG A 64 -2.25 -9.09 -18.23
N TYR A 65 -3.58 -9.08 -18.05
CA TYR A 65 -4.39 -10.30 -18.08
C TYR A 65 -5.65 -10.21 -18.96
N ALA A 66 -5.78 -9.16 -19.78
CA ALA A 66 -6.82 -9.09 -20.82
C ALA A 66 -6.60 -10.10 -21.94
#